data_AF-A0A7C4MAM1-F1
#
_entry.id   AF-A0A7C4MAM1-F1
#
_cell.length_a   1.000
_cell.length_b   1.000
_cell.length_c   1.000
_cell.angle_alpha   90.00
_cell.angle_beta   90.00
_cell.angle_gamma   90.00
#
_symmetry.space_group_name_H-M   'P 1'
#
loop_
_entity.id
_entity.type
_entity.pdbx_description
1 polymer ?
#
loop_
_entity_poly.entity_id
_entity_poly.type
_entity_poly.pdbx_seq_one_letter_code
_entity_poly.pdbx_strand_id
1 'polypeptide(L)' 'MSNTSPIAYLKYNLKVLEKHIIDHFRACIIYRYVDFGCGSAILTSFIASRVRPKEVVCIDINDESLKETK' A
#
# COMPACT_ATOMS: atom_id res chain seq x y z
N MET A 1 -0.74 -30.17 -9.94
CA MET A 1 -1.22 -28.85 -9.50
C MET A 1 -0.02 -27.92 -9.53
N SER A 2 -0.08 -26.78 -10.23
CA SER A 2 1.07 -25.86 -10.29
C SER A 2 1.30 -25.28 -8.91
N ASN A 3 2.47 -25.54 -8.31
CA ASN A 3 2.91 -24.94 -7.06
C ASN A 3 3.19 -23.45 -7.27
N THR A 4 2.14 -22.64 -7.27
CA THR A 4 2.31 -21.18 -7.22
C THR A 4 2.94 -20.87 -5.88
N SER A 5 4.20 -20.44 -5.88
CA SER A 5 4.89 -20.00 -4.68
C SER A 5 4.00 -19.00 -3.92
N PRO A 6 3.90 -19.08 -2.58
CA PRO A 6 3.15 -18.10 -1.78
C PRO A 6 3.50 -16.65 -2.13
N ILE A 7 4.77 -16.40 -2.49
CA ILE A 7 5.26 -15.10 -2.95
C ILE A 7 4.66 -14.71 -4.31
N ALA A 8 4.53 -15.66 -5.24
CA ALA A 8 3.93 -15.40 -6.55
C ALA A 8 2.43 -15.10 -6.42
N TYR A 9 1.73 -15.79 -5.53
CA TYR A 9 0.32 -15.52 -5.24
C TYR A 9 0.12 -14.13 -4.60
N LEU A 10 0.96 -13.77 -3.63
CA LEU A 10 0.93 -12.45 -3.00
C LEU A 10 1.17 -11.34 -4.03
N LYS A 11 2.19 -11.49 -4.89
CA LYS A 11 2.48 -10.54 -5.98
C LYS A 11 1.33 -10.38 -6.96
N TYR A 12 0.62 -11.46 -7.29
CA TYR A 12 -0.55 -11.39 -8.17
C TYR A 12 -1.67 -10.57 -7.53
N ASN A 13 -2.02 -10.84 -6.26
CA ASN A 13 -3.07 -10.09 -5.56
C ASN A 13 -2.73 -8.61 -5.43
N LEU A 14 -1.47 -8.27 -5.14
CA LEU A 14 -1.02 -6.88 -5.09
C LEU A 14 -1.20 -6.16 -6.43
N LYS A 15 -0.95 -6.82 -7.57
CA LYS A 15 -1.19 -6.25 -8.91
C LYS A 15 -2.67 -6.01 -9.19
N VAL A 16 -3.56 -6.91 -8.75
CA VAL A 16 -5.01 -6.76 -8.92
C VAL A 16 -5.51 -5.57 -8.09
N LEU A 17 -5.07 -5.47 -6.83
CA LEU A 17 -5.34 -4.33 -5.96
C LEU A 17 -4.83 -3.01 -6.55
N GLU A 18 -3.60 -3.01 -7.07
CA GLU A 18 -3.00 -1.85 -7.73
C GLU A 18 -3.86 -1.30 -8.86
N LYS A 19 -4.33 -2.18 -9.75
CA LYS A 19 -5.19 -1.79 -10.86
C LYS A 19 -6.48 -1.15 -10.37
N HIS A 20 -7.14 -1.75 -9.38
CA HIS A 20 -8.36 -1.18 -8.81
C HIS A 20 -8.14 0.19 -8.16
N ILE A 21 -7.04 0.35 -7.42
CA ILE A 21 -6.69 1.61 -6.77
C ILE A 21 -6.44 2.69 -7.84
N ILE A 22 -5.64 2.38 -8.86
CA ILE A 22 -5.36 3.32 -9.94
C ILE A 22 -6.66 3.69 -10.66
N ASP A 23 -7.45 2.71 -11.09
CA ASP A 23 -8.68 2.96 -11.86
C ASP A 23 -9.70 3.78 -11.06
N HIS A 24 -9.82 3.53 -9.74
CA HIS A 24 -10.75 4.26 -8.88
C HIS A 24 -10.30 5.70 -8.61
N PHE A 25 -8.99 5.93 -8.44
CA PHE A 25 -8.46 7.24 -8.04
C PHE A 25 -7.84 8.06 -9.18
N ARG A 26 -7.79 7.53 -10.42
CA ARG A 26 -7.14 8.16 -11.58
C ARG A 26 -7.56 9.61 -11.85
N ALA A 27 -8.81 9.96 -11.55
CA ALA A 27 -9.38 11.27 -11.81
C ALA A 27 -9.47 12.17 -10.56
N CYS A 28 -9.04 11.68 -9.40
CA CYS A 28 -9.19 12.39 -8.13
C CYS A 28 -7.85 12.95 -7.67
N ILE A 29 -7.83 14.23 -7.29
CA ILE A 29 -6.74 14.77 -6.50
C ILE A 29 -6.95 14.28 -5.07
N ILE A 30 -6.14 13.30 -4.65
CA ILE A 30 -6.16 12.82 -3.26
C ILE A 30 -5.28 13.75 -2.44
N TYR A 31 -5.90 14.51 -1.53
CA TYR A 31 -5.14 15.39 -0.64
C TYR A 31 -4.40 14.57 0.42
N ARG A 32 -5.11 13.68 1.11
CA ARG A 32 -4.56 12.90 2.22
C ARG A 32 -4.90 11.42 2.07
N TYR A 33 -3.90 10.57 2.28
CA TYR A 33 -4.05 9.13 2.44
C TYR A 33 -3.73 8.75 3.88
N VAL A 34 -4.62 8.00 4.53
CA VAL A 34 -4.46 7.54 5.92
C VAL A 34 -4.47 6.02 5.91
N ASP A 35 -3.43 5.42 6.47
CA ASP A 35 -3.26 3.97 6.57
C ASP A 35 -3.25 3.54 8.04
N PHE A 36 -4.26 2.76 8.44
CA PHE A 36 -4.43 2.26 9.81
C PHE A 36 -3.91 0.82 9.90
N GLY A 37 -2.98 0.56 10.81
CA GLY A 37 -2.28 -0.72 10.90
C GLY A 37 -1.23 -0.86 9.78
N CYS A 38 -0.51 0.22 9.48
CA CYS A 38 0.40 0.28 8.34
C CYS A 38 1.64 -0.65 8.45
N GLY A 39 1.92 -1.20 9.63
CA GLY A 39 3.09 -2.03 9.90
C GLY A 39 4.38 -1.32 9.46
N SER A 40 5.18 -1.99 8.63
CA SER A 40 6.41 -1.45 8.05
C SER A 40 6.20 -0.48 6.88
N ALA A 41 4.97 -0.02 6.64
CA ALA A 41 4.59 0.94 5.60
C ALA A 41 4.92 0.52 4.15
N ILE A 42 5.19 -0.77 3.89
CA ILE A 42 5.48 -1.29 2.54
C ILE A 42 4.31 -1.04 1.59
N LEU A 43 3.09 -1.40 2.03
CA LEU A 43 1.89 -1.20 1.21
C LEU A 43 1.54 0.29 1.09
N THR A 44 1.70 1.05 2.18
CA THR A 44 1.52 2.50 2.18
C THR A 44 2.40 3.17 1.12
N SER A 45 3.69 2.83 1.09
CA SER A 45 4.67 3.37 0.14
C SER A 45 4.30 3.02 -1.30
N PHE A 46 3.86 1.78 -1.51
CA PHE A 46 3.38 1.34 -2.81
C PHE A 46 2.18 2.17 -3.29
N ILE A 47 1.15 2.33 -2.45
CA ILE A 47 -0.05 3.10 -2.79
C ILE A 47 0.29 4.57 -3.02
N ALA A 48 1.08 5.17 -2.13
CA ALA A 48 1.52 6.56 -2.23
C ALA A 48 2.28 6.85 -3.53
N SER A 49 3.11 5.90 -4.02
CA SER A 49 3.83 6.05 -5.28
C SER A 49 2.91 6.10 -6.52
N ARG A 50 1.73 5.46 -6.44
CA ARG A 50 0.79 5.35 -7.55
C ARG A 50 -0.30 6.41 -7.52
N VAL A 51 -0.89 6.63 -6.35
CA VAL A 51 -1.96 7.61 -6.15
C VAL A 51 -1.41 9.03 -5.98
N ARG A 52 -0.16 9.17 -5.50
CA ARG A 52 0.55 10.44 -5.27
C ARG A 52 -0.28 11.45 -4.44
N PRO A 53 -0.75 11.07 -3.25
CA PRO A 53 -1.45 12.00 -2.37
C PRO A 53 -0.53 13.15 -1.94
N LYS A 54 -1.09 14.30 -1.54
CA LYS A 54 -0.28 15.41 -1.01
C LYS A 54 0.29 15.11 0.37
N GLU A 55 -0.40 14.29 1.15
CA GLU A 55 -0.03 13.90 2.50
C GLU A 55 -0.32 12.41 2.72
N VAL A 56 0.59 11.74 3.42
CA VAL A 56 0.47 10.34 3.84
C VAL A 56 0.58 10.29 5.35
N VAL A 57 -0.37 9.64 6.00
CA VAL A 57 -0.40 9.43 7.45
C VAL A 57 -0.42 7.93 7.72
N CYS A 58 0.62 7.46 8.40
CA CYS A 58 0.77 6.07 8.85
C CYS A 58 0.44 5.98 10.33
N ILE A 59 -0.49 5.08 10.68
CA ILE A 59 -0.88 4.83 12.06
C ILE A 59 -0.69 3.35 12.33
N ASP A 60 0.04 3.01 13.37
CA ASP A 60 0.15 1.63 13.86
C ASP A 60 0.11 1.60 15.39
N ILE A 61 -0.35 0.49 15.95
CA ILE A 61 -0.31 0.26 17.40
C ILE A 61 1.09 -0.14 17.85
N ASN A 62 1.89 -0.73 16.95
CA ASN A 62 3.26 -1.15 17.19
C ASN A 62 4.26 -0.08 16.76
N ASP A 63 4.83 0.62 17.75
CA ASP A 63 5.83 1.67 17.54
C ASP A 63 7.12 1.16 16.87
N GLU A 64 7.48 -0.12 17.05
CA GLU A 64 8.66 -0.69 16.39
C GLU A 64 8.53 -0.70 14.87
N SER A 65 7.33 -1.01 14.35
CA SER A 65 7.07 -1.06 12.91
C SER A 65 7.18 0.32 12.24
N LEU A 66 6.92 1.40 12.98
CA LEU A 66 7.07 2.79 12.51
C LEU A 66 8.54 3.24 12.48
N LYS A 67 9.43 2.62 13.26
CA LYS A 67 10.87 2.97 13.32
C LYS A 67 11.68 2.36 12.18
N GLU A 68 11.17 1.31 11.54
CA GLU A 68 11.79 0.67 10.38
C GLU A 68 11.68 1.50 9.09
N THR A 69 10.84 2.55 9.09
CA THR A 69 10.66 3.46 7.97
C THR A 69 11.79 4.53 7.95
N LYS A 70 12.97 4.18 7.41
CA LYS A 70 14.08 5.12 7.14
C LYS A 70 14.39 5.24 5.65
#